data_AF-E2D0N8-F1
#
_entry.id   AF-E2D0N8-F1
#
_cell.length_a   1.000
_cell.length_b   1.000
_cell.length_c   1.000
_cell.angle_alpha   90.00
_cell.angle_beta   90.00
_cell.angle_gamma   90.00
#
_symmetry.space_group_name_H-M   'P 1'
#
loop_
_entity.id
_entity.type
_entity.pdbx_description
1 polymer ?
#
loop_
_entity_poly.entity_id
_entity_poly.type
_entity_poly.pdbx_seq_one_letter_code
_entity_poly.pdbx_strand_id
1 'polypeptide(L)'
;ERVYIVKRGAVRLSRVYETGDEITVALLRENSLFGVLSLLAGHRSDRFYHSIAFTRVEMITAPANSVLRAIEADASVGLLLLQGLSSRILQTETMIETLTHRDMSSRLVSFLMVLCRDFGVAEENGITIDLKLS
;
A
#
# COMPACT_ATOMS: atom_id res chain seq x y z
N GLU A 1 10.71 -14.43 -5.65
CA GLU A 1 9.69 -13.39 -5.40
C GLU A 1 8.74 -13.84 -4.28
N ARG A 2 8.22 -12.89 -3.50
CA ARG A 2 7.36 -13.16 -2.34
C ARG A 2 6.20 -12.17 -2.34
N VAL A 3 5.05 -12.64 -1.90
CA VAL A 3 3.88 -11.83 -1.60
C VAL A 3 3.88 -11.51 -0.11
N TYR A 4 3.42 -10.32 0.22
CA TYR A 4 3.44 -9.78 1.58
C TYR A 4 2.05 -9.29 1.98
N ILE A 5 1.69 -9.54 3.24
CA ILE A 5 0.51 -8.98 3.89
C ILE A 5 0.98 -8.26 5.16
N VAL A 6 0.61 -6.98 5.29
CA VAL A 6 0.86 -6.20 6.51
C VAL A 6 -0.09 -6.70 7.59
N LYS A 7 0.43 -7.31 8.65
CA LYS A 7 -0.37 -7.73 9.80
C LYS A 7 -0.55 -6.58 10.79
N ARG A 8 0.52 -5.82 11.03
CA ARG A 8 0.53 -4.62 11.89
C ARG A 8 1.49 -3.56 11.38
N GLY A 9 1.18 -2.31 11.67
CA GLY A 9 2.00 -1.15 11.32
C GLY A 9 1.77 -0.63 9.90
N ALA A 10 2.69 0.20 9.42
CA ALA A 10 2.59 0.89 8.14
C ALA A 10 3.84 0.67 7.28
N VAL A 11 3.63 0.41 5.98
CA VAL A 11 4.71 0.27 4.99
C VAL A 11 4.58 1.37 3.96
N ARG A 12 5.63 2.17 3.77
CA ARG A 12 5.72 3.14 2.69
C ARG A 12 6.18 2.43 1.43
N LEU A 13 5.37 2.50 0.38
CA LEU A 13 5.77 2.13 -0.97
C LEU A 13 6.23 3.39 -1.70
N SER A 14 7.40 3.31 -2.32
CA SER A 14 7.94 4.36 -3.15
C SER A 14 8.46 3.82 -4.47
N ARG A 15 8.47 4.68 -5.48
CA ARG A 15 9.06 4.38 -6.77
C ARG A 15 10.34 5.19 -6.94
N VAL A 16 11.41 4.52 -7.33
CA VAL A 16 12.68 5.17 -7.68
C VAL A 16 12.71 5.40 -9.19
N TYR A 17 12.97 6.64 -9.59
CA TYR A 17 13.10 7.03 -10.99
C TYR A 17 14.58 7.02 -11.42
N GLU A 18 14.82 7.02 -12.73
CA GLU A 18 16.20 7.04 -13.27
C GLU A 18 16.99 8.28 -12.84
N THR A 19 16.30 9.36 -12.49
CA THR A 19 16.89 10.58 -11.92
C THR A 19 17.42 10.41 -10.49
N GLY A 20 17.07 9.30 -9.82
CA GLY A 20 17.34 9.07 -8.40
C GLY A 20 16.25 9.57 -7.47
N ASP A 21 15.24 10.29 -8.00
CA ASP A 21 14.11 10.75 -7.19
C ASP A 21 13.29 9.56 -6.70
N GLU A 22 12.93 9.60 -5.41
CA GLU A 22 12.08 8.60 -4.77
C GLU A 22 10.73 9.23 -4.45
N ILE A 23 9.67 8.78 -5.12
CA ILE A 23 8.31 9.30 -4.91
C ILE A 23 7.50 8.26 -4.15
N THR A 24 6.92 8.65 -3.02
CA THR A 24 5.96 7.82 -2.29
C THR A 24 4.71 7.60 -3.14
N VAL A 25 4.43 6.35 -3.48
CA VAL A 25 3.26 5.94 -4.29
C VAL A 25 2.12 5.40 -3.43
N ALA A 26 2.41 5.04 -2.17
CA ALA A 26 1.40 4.71 -1.17
C ALA A 26 1.96 4.55 0.22
N LEU A 27 1.06 4.64 1.18
CA LEU A 27 1.24 4.17 2.54
C LEU A 27 0.28 3.01 2.79
N LEU A 28 0.82 1.80 2.95
CA LEU A 28 0.08 0.58 3.17
C LEU A 28 -0.21 0.41 4.66
N ARG A 29 -1.47 0.15 4.99
CA ARG A 29 -1.96 -0.12 6.36
C ARG A 29 -2.12 -1.62 6.62
N GLU A 30 -2.58 -1.98 7.82
CA GLU A 30 -2.95 -3.35 8.17
C GLU A 30 -3.90 -3.99 7.15
N ASN A 31 -3.70 -5.29 6.90
CA ASN A 31 -4.38 -6.10 5.90
C ASN A 31 -4.09 -5.72 4.43
N SER A 32 -3.14 -4.81 4.17
CA SER A 32 -2.72 -4.50 2.81
C SER A 32 -1.83 -5.59 2.24
N LEU A 33 -2.15 -6.01 1.00
CA LEU A 33 -1.41 -6.98 0.21
C LEU A 33 -0.48 -6.25 -0.77
N PHE A 34 0.79 -6.66 -0.86
CA PHE A 34 1.76 -6.10 -1.82
C PHE A 34 2.82 -7.13 -2.25
N GLY A 35 3.65 -6.78 -3.25
CA GLY A 35 4.57 -7.73 -3.90
C GLY A 35 3.89 -8.74 -4.83
N VAL A 36 2.67 -8.41 -5.26
CA VAL A 36 1.83 -9.26 -6.15
C VAL A 36 2.06 -8.92 -7.62
N LEU A 37 2.60 -7.74 -7.91
CA LEU A 37 2.81 -7.31 -9.29
C LEU A 37 3.81 -8.22 -10.00
N SER A 38 4.87 -8.65 -9.32
CA SER A 38 5.82 -9.63 -9.87
C SER A 38 5.18 -11.00 -10.12
N LEU A 39 4.24 -11.41 -9.26
CA LEU A 39 3.48 -12.66 -9.37
C LEU A 39 2.64 -12.71 -10.66
N LEU A 40 1.97 -11.60 -10.99
CA LEU A 40 0.93 -11.56 -12.04
C LEU A 40 1.42 -10.95 -13.37
N ALA A 41 2.31 -9.95 -13.32
CA ALA A 41 2.76 -9.22 -14.50
C ALA A 41 4.07 -9.77 -15.11
N GLY A 42 4.62 -10.85 -14.55
CA GLY A 42 5.93 -11.37 -14.92
C GLY A 42 7.08 -10.46 -14.47
N HIS A 43 8.32 -10.96 -14.57
CA HIS A 43 9.54 -10.42 -13.94
C HIS A 43 9.99 -9.00 -14.36
N ARG A 44 9.13 -8.23 -15.06
CA ARG A 44 9.44 -6.91 -15.61
C ARG A 44 8.98 -5.72 -14.75
N SER A 45 8.09 -5.92 -13.78
CA SER A 45 7.36 -4.79 -13.17
C SER A 45 7.83 -4.33 -11.79
N ASP A 46 8.52 -5.17 -11.01
CA ASP A 46 8.83 -4.87 -9.59
C ASP A 46 10.22 -4.24 -9.34
N ARG A 47 11.04 -4.02 -10.37
CA ARG A 47 12.43 -3.54 -10.18
C ARG A 47 12.56 -2.10 -9.67
N PHE A 48 11.47 -1.34 -9.59
CA PHE A 48 11.53 0.09 -9.27
C PHE A 48 10.71 0.48 -8.03
N TYR A 49 10.12 -0.49 -7.32
CA TYR A 49 9.41 -0.21 -6.07
C TYR A 49 10.28 -0.54 -4.87
N HIS A 50 10.42 0.44 -3.98
CA HIS A 50 10.95 0.25 -2.64
C HIS A 50 9.79 0.13 -1.65
N SER A 51 9.91 -0.84 -0.75
CA SER A 51 8.98 -1.02 0.37
C SER A 51 9.76 -0.84 1.66
N ILE A 52 9.40 0.19 2.42
CA ILE A 52 10.12 0.62 3.61
C ILE A 52 9.15 0.60 4.79
N ALA A 53 9.56 -0.03 5.90
CA ALA A 53 8.78 0.02 7.13
C ALA A 53 8.71 1.47 7.62
N PHE A 54 7.50 2.04 7.63
CA PHE A 54 7.24 3.41 8.06
C PHE A 54 7.01 3.48 9.58
N THR A 55 6.52 2.37 10.16
CA THR A 55 6.50 2.11 11.60
C THR A 55 7.10 0.74 11.91
N ARG A 56 6.96 0.25 13.16
CA ARG A 56 7.26 -1.15 13.46
C ARG A 56 6.23 -2.04 12.76
N VAL A 57 6.69 -2.83 11.78
CA VAL A 57 5.83 -3.66 10.94
C VAL A 57 5.92 -5.13 11.34
N GLU A 58 4.76 -5.78 11.46
CA GLU A 58 4.65 -7.24 11.43
C GLU A 58 4.02 -7.66 10.11
N MET A 59 4.54 -8.71 9.48
CA MET A 59 4.11 -9.13 8.15
C MET A 59 4.05 -10.64 8.00
N ILE A 60 3.09 -11.09 7.20
CA ILE A 60 3.00 -12.46 6.71
C ILE A 60 3.57 -12.49 5.30
N THR A 61 4.39 -13.49 4.99
CA THR A 61 5.05 -13.59 3.69
C THR A 61 4.92 -14.98 3.11
N ALA A 62 4.68 -15.09 1.81
CA ALA A 62 4.58 -16.36 1.11
C ALA A 62 5.40 -16.32 -0.19
N PRO A 63 6.08 -17.41 -0.58
CA PRO A 63 6.65 -17.52 -1.91
C PRO A 63 5.57 -17.41 -2.99
N ALA A 64 5.87 -16.70 -4.07
CA ALA A 64 4.96 -16.53 -5.22
C ALA A 64 4.31 -17.86 -5.68
N ASN A 65 5.13 -18.89 -5.89
CA ASN A 65 4.65 -20.21 -6.33
C ASN A 65 3.74 -20.90 -5.31
N SER A 66 3.88 -20.60 -4.01
CA SER A 66 2.96 -21.14 -3.01
C SER A 66 1.61 -20.45 -3.06
N VAL A 67 1.57 -19.15 -3.37
CA VAL A 67 0.31 -18.41 -3.59
C VAL A 67 -0.39 -18.93 -4.83
N LEU A 68 0.33 -19.16 -5.94
CA LEU A 68 -0.27 -19.74 -7.16
C LEU A 68 -0.91 -21.11 -6.90
N ARG A 69 -0.18 -22.01 -6.22
CA ARG A 69 -0.72 -23.32 -5.85
C ARG A 69 -1.93 -23.22 -4.92
N ALA A 70 -1.98 -22.23 -4.03
CA ALA A 70 -3.14 -21.99 -3.18
C ALA A 70 -4.37 -21.54 -3.99
N ILE A 71 -4.17 -20.71 -5.02
CA ILE A 71 -5.26 -20.29 -5.94
C ILE A 71 -5.77 -21.50 -6.75
N GLU A 72 -4.87 -22.35 -7.24
CA GLU A 72 -5.23 -23.56 -7.98
C GLU A 72 -5.99 -24.57 -7.11
N ALA A 73 -5.61 -24.70 -5.83
CA ALA A 73 -6.26 -25.59 -4.88
C ALA A 73 -7.61 -25.03 -4.37
N ASP A 74 -7.72 -23.72 -4.23
CA ASP A 74 -8.92 -23.05 -3.73
C ASP A 74 -9.09 -21.67 -4.41
N ALA A 75 -10.07 -21.59 -5.32
CA ALA A 75 -10.37 -20.37 -6.06
C ALA A 75 -10.80 -19.19 -5.16
N SER A 76 -11.26 -19.44 -3.92
CA SER A 76 -11.60 -18.39 -2.97
C SER A 76 -10.37 -17.54 -2.60
N VAL A 77 -9.18 -18.13 -2.61
CA VAL A 77 -7.91 -17.41 -2.43
C VAL A 77 -7.70 -16.40 -3.56
N GLY A 78 -8.00 -16.80 -4.80
CA GLY A 78 -7.97 -15.91 -5.96
C GLY A 78 -8.94 -14.72 -5.81
N LEU A 79 -10.15 -14.97 -5.31
CA LEU A 79 -11.14 -13.92 -5.06
C LEU A 79 -10.67 -12.92 -3.99
N LEU A 80 -10.05 -13.40 -2.89
CA LEU A 80 -9.46 -12.54 -1.86
C LEU A 80 -8.32 -11.68 -2.41
N LEU A 81 -7.47 -12.24 -3.29
CA LEU A 81 -6.43 -11.47 -3.97
C LEU A 81 -7.01 -10.38 -4.87
N LEU A 82 -8.08 -10.68 -5.62
CA LEU A 82 -8.78 -9.69 -6.44
C LEU A 82 -9.38 -8.56 -5.60
N GLN A 83 -9.97 -8.87 -4.44
CA GLN A 83 -10.47 -7.86 -3.50
C GLN A 83 -9.32 -6.95 -3.01
N GLY A 84 -8.17 -7.54 -2.66
CA GLY A 84 -6.99 -6.78 -2.27
C GLY A 84 -6.46 -5.86 -3.38
N LEU A 85 -6.42 -6.35 -4.62
CA LEU A 85 -6.03 -5.54 -5.78
C LEU A 85 -7.01 -4.41 -6.05
N SER A 86 -8.32 -4.66 -5.99
CA SER A 86 -9.35 -3.62 -6.12
C SER A 86 -9.20 -2.53 -5.05
N SER A 87 -8.92 -2.91 -3.80
CA SER A 87 -8.63 -1.93 -2.73
C SER A 87 -7.41 -1.07 -3.05
N ARG A 88 -6.35 -1.68 -3.61
CA ARG A 88 -5.14 -0.95 -4.03
C ARG A 88 -5.40 0.02 -5.18
N ILE A 89 -6.26 -0.35 -6.13
CA ILE A 89 -6.69 0.53 -7.23
C ILE A 89 -7.38 1.77 -6.66
N LEU A 90 -8.38 1.59 -5.79
CA LEU A 90 -9.12 2.70 -5.17
C LEU A 90 -8.21 3.63 -4.36
N GLN A 91 -7.24 3.07 -3.62
CA GLN A 91 -6.23 3.85 -2.90
C GLN A 91 -5.37 4.69 -3.86
N THR A 92 -5.00 4.11 -5.00
CA THR A 92 -4.19 4.79 -6.01
C THR A 92 -4.98 5.92 -6.68
N GLU A 93 -6.25 5.70 -7.00
CA GLU A 93 -7.15 6.74 -7.51
C GLU A 93 -7.30 7.91 -6.54
N THR A 94 -7.50 7.61 -5.25
CA THR A 94 -7.55 8.64 -4.18
C THR A 94 -6.26 9.45 -4.11
N MET A 95 -5.10 8.79 -4.27
CA MET A 95 -3.81 9.46 -4.24
C MET A 95 -3.58 10.32 -5.49
N ILE A 96 -4.01 9.86 -6.67
CA ILE A 96 -3.99 10.65 -7.90
C ILE A 96 -4.84 11.91 -7.72
N GLU A 97 -6.08 11.77 -7.25
CA GLU A 97 -6.97 12.90 -6.96
C GLU A 97 -6.27 13.92 -6.03
N THR A 98 -5.70 13.43 -4.92
CA THR A 98 -4.94 14.26 -3.97
C THR A 98 -3.80 15.03 -4.65
N LEU A 99 -3.05 14.39 -5.55
CA LEU A 99 -1.92 15.01 -6.24
C LEU A 99 -2.33 15.99 -7.35
N THR A 100 -3.53 15.83 -7.93
CA THR A 100 -4.02 16.69 -9.02
C THR A 100 -4.48 18.07 -8.57
N HIS A 101 -4.74 18.29 -7.28
CA HIS A 101 -5.04 19.62 -6.77
C HIS A 101 -3.90 20.59 -7.12
N ARG A 102 -4.21 21.80 -7.60
CA ARG A 102 -3.17 22.77 -7.98
C ARG A 102 -2.55 23.48 -6.78
N ASP A 103 -3.34 23.69 -5.73
CA ASP A 103 -2.92 24.36 -4.50
C ASP A 103 -2.32 23.37 -3.49
N MET A 104 -1.17 23.74 -2.91
CA MET A 104 -0.43 22.90 -1.97
C MET A 104 -1.21 22.67 -0.68
N SER A 105 -1.95 23.67 -0.20
CA SER A 105 -2.77 23.57 1.02
C SER A 105 -3.87 22.53 0.84
N SER A 106 -4.54 22.56 -0.32
CA SER A 106 -5.57 21.59 -0.69
C SER A 106 -5.01 20.16 -0.77
N ARG A 107 -3.80 19.98 -1.32
CA ARG A 107 -3.13 18.66 -1.32
C ARG A 107 -2.87 18.16 0.09
N LEU A 108 -2.36 19.03 0.96
CA LEU A 108 -2.04 18.67 2.34
C LEU A 108 -3.30 18.25 3.11
N VAL A 109 -4.39 19.00 2.97
CA VAL A 109 -5.68 18.66 3.61
C VAL A 109 -6.19 17.30 3.12
N SER A 110 -6.23 17.08 1.79
CA SER A 110 -6.66 15.80 1.22
C SER A 110 -5.77 14.65 1.69
N PHE A 111 -4.45 14.87 1.77
CA PHE A 111 -3.51 13.86 2.29
C PHE A 111 -3.74 13.55 3.77
N LEU A 112 -3.94 14.56 4.62
CA LEU A 112 -4.25 14.36 6.04
C LEU A 112 -5.58 13.61 6.22
N MET A 113 -6.60 13.88 5.38
CA MET A 113 -7.86 13.13 5.39
C MET A 113 -7.67 11.65 5.05
N VAL A 114 -6.82 11.33 4.08
CA VAL A 114 -6.44 9.95 3.75
C VAL A 114 -5.75 9.28 4.95
N LEU A 115 -4.82 9.97 5.61
CA LEU A 115 -4.14 9.46 6.78
C LEU A 115 -5.09 9.24 7.97
N CYS A 116 -6.02 10.15 8.22
CA CYS A 116 -7.06 9.99 9.25
C CYS A 116 -7.95 8.77 8.95
N ARG A 117 -8.32 8.54 7.68
CA ARG A 117 -9.11 7.37 7.29
C ARG A 117 -8.34 6.06 7.51
N ASP A 118 -7.05 6.05 7.18
CA ASP A 118 -6.26 4.82 7.08
C ASP A 118 -5.51 4.47 8.38
N PHE A 119 -5.19 5.47 9.20
CA PHE A 119 -4.36 5.37 10.41
C PHE A 119 -4.92 6.20 11.58
N GLY A 120 -6.15 6.70 11.47
CA GLY A 120 -6.76 7.52 12.50
C GLY A 120 -7.33 6.72 13.65
N VAL A 121 -7.14 7.24 14.87
CA VAL A 121 -7.81 6.80 16.09
C VAL A 121 -8.80 7.89 16.48
N ALA A 122 -10.07 7.52 16.66
CA ALA A 122 -11.10 8.45 17.11
C ALA A 122 -10.86 8.83 18.58
N GLU A 123 -10.86 10.14 18.85
CA GLU A 123 -10.73 10.74 20.18
C GLU A 123 -11.86 11.75 20.42
N GLU A 124 -11.99 12.25 21.65
CA GLU A 124 -13.08 13.17 22.04
C GLU A 124 -13.11 14.45 21.18
N ASN A 125 -11.96 14.95 20.75
CA ASN A 125 -11.83 16.21 19.99
C ASN A 125 -11.46 16.01 18.51
N GLY A 126 -11.59 14.80 17.97
CA GLY A 126 -11.34 14.54 16.55
C GLY A 126 -10.71 13.20 16.26
N ILE A 127 -9.77 13.18 15.31
CA ILE A 127 -9.06 11.98 14.87
C ILE A 127 -7.56 12.24 14.99
N THR A 128 -6.87 11.41 15.78
CA THR A 128 -5.41 11.43 15.88
C THR A 128 -4.83 10.45 14.86
N ILE A 129 -3.94 10.91 13.98
CA ILE A 129 -3.20 10.03 13.08
C ILE A 129 -2.12 9.31 13.90
N ASP A 130 -2.23 7.99 14.06
CA ASP A 130 -1.26 7.17 14.81
C ASP A 130 0.00 6.86 13.99
N LEU A 131 0.63 7.92 13.47
CA LEU A 131 1.88 7.88 12.73
C LEU A 131 2.75 9.08 13.09
N LYS A 132 4.06 8.85 13.24
CA LYS A 132 5.03 9.94 13.32
C LYS A 132 5.34 10.43 11.91
N LEU A 133 4.86 11.63 11.58
CA LEU A 133 5.14 12.32 10.32
C LEU A 133 6.32 13.29 10.56
N SER A 134 7.37 13.22 9.73
CA SER A 134 8.57 14.06 9.80
C SER A 134 8.82 14.76 8.47
#